data_AF-A0A3R6WJQ6-F1
#
_entry.id   AF-A0A3R6WJQ6-F1
#
_cell.length_a   1.000
_cell.length_b   1.000
_cell.length_c   1.000
_cell.angle_alpha   90.00
_cell.angle_beta   90.00
_cell.angle_gamma   90.00
#
_symmetry.space_group_name_H-M   'P 1'
#
loop_
_entity.id
_entity.type
_entity.pdbx_description
1 polymer ?
#
loop_
_entity_poly.entity_id
_entity_poly.type
_entity_poly.pdbx_seq_one_letter_code
_entity_poly.pdbx_strand_id
1 'polypeptide(L)'
;ADMPLYSICLGANAITQLPLDMELLRKSLAVLRLDRNAIPAIPTRLYECDCLVELNLSNNLVEACPAGISKLGNPFNATEVMVRPLLEMAAQAKHDLEHRNYKTAAALFTALLNQASAVSVMSKELEPIRAHATFYRGICRYQQKIELRTAVQEWKLEAQADFKQAIRYQVEPTTAAFTLGSLYAKTFQLPEAIEMLTHALKYFTNGITQGAVPILLQRAEAWEQLGQPPMANDDYKLVLTVDPSHDIAIARLAALETHQAKYHVGFDTDAHKRAFVMEPNGICHRRNDPTISLTRLNEIDSPTKFAEACDSLRDAKQRAMYIEVTKKVEAKKSRQGRVTQVKQLMREIQERQAMEREEEDQFEREAAIEFFRRQKALEWQREENERQWMQYEEASQRWVESELERIRLEELAALEEARRKAEAKAEYKKRLARRGGLRQGGRSGKR
;
A
#
# COMPACT_ATOMS: atom_id res chain seq x y z
N ALA A 1 14.61 57.95 68.29
CA ALA A 1 15.67 58.25 67.32
C ALA A 1 15.42 57.35 66.12
N ASP A 2 14.54 57.81 65.24
CA ASP A 2 14.12 57.08 64.04
C ASP A 2 15.19 57.30 62.96
N MET A 3 16.01 56.28 62.71
CA MET A 3 16.82 56.22 61.50
C MET A 3 15.95 55.57 60.41
N PRO A 4 15.52 56.28 59.35
CA PRO A 4 14.81 55.64 58.25
C PRO A 4 15.76 54.65 57.54
N LEU A 5 15.35 53.39 57.45
CA LEU A 5 16.06 52.34 56.72
C LEU A 5 16.00 52.63 55.22
N TYR A 6 17.11 53.12 54.66
CA TYR A 6 17.23 53.53 53.27
C TYR A 6 17.54 52.36 52.30
N SER A 7 18.23 51.32 52.79
CA SER A 7 18.71 50.19 51.97
C SER A 7 18.69 48.88 52.75
N ILE A 8 18.10 47.84 52.16
CA ILE A 8 18.06 46.46 52.68
C ILE A 8 18.79 45.55 51.70
N CYS A 9 19.84 44.86 52.16
CA CYS A 9 20.60 43.90 51.37
C CYS A 9 20.49 42.51 52.01
N LEU A 10 19.77 41.62 51.35
CA LEU A 10 19.43 40.26 51.77
C LEU A 10 19.79 39.23 50.69
N GLY A 11 20.78 39.52 49.84
CA GLY A 11 21.26 38.56 48.86
C GLY A 11 21.94 37.33 49.48
N ALA A 12 21.91 36.20 48.78
CA ALA A 12 22.56 34.93 49.17
C ALA A 12 22.12 34.34 50.53
N ASN A 13 20.83 34.46 50.87
CA ASN A 13 20.29 34.03 52.16
C ASN A 13 19.30 32.84 52.07
N ALA A 14 19.23 32.17 50.93
CA ALA A 14 18.30 31.05 50.67
C ALA A 14 16.82 31.39 50.99
N ILE A 15 16.44 32.66 50.83
CA ILE A 15 15.10 33.15 51.13
C ILE A 15 14.12 32.51 50.14
N THR A 16 13.13 31.77 50.65
CA THR A 16 12.09 31.13 49.83
C THR A 16 10.78 31.92 49.80
N GLN A 17 10.57 32.81 50.77
CA GLN A 17 9.40 33.70 50.84
C GLN A 17 9.81 35.04 51.45
N LEU A 18 9.20 36.13 50.98
CA LEU A 18 9.33 37.46 51.55
C LEU A 18 8.21 37.69 52.57
N PRO A 19 8.47 37.68 53.89
CA PRO A 19 7.48 37.98 54.90
C PRO A 19 7.42 39.50 55.08
N LEU A 20 6.46 40.20 54.50
CA LEU A 20 6.38 41.65 54.72
C LEU A 20 4.96 42.16 54.98
N ASP A 21 4.75 42.59 56.21
CA ASP A 21 3.93 43.76 56.51
C ASP A 21 4.73 45.00 56.08
N MET A 22 4.57 45.36 54.81
CA MET A 22 5.26 46.46 54.13
C MET A 22 4.87 47.85 54.64
N GLU A 23 3.86 47.97 55.51
CA GLU A 23 3.34 49.25 56.00
C GLU A 23 4.44 50.14 56.62
N LEU A 24 5.40 49.51 57.30
CA LEU A 24 6.50 50.21 57.97
C LEU A 24 7.61 50.67 57.00
N LEU A 25 7.81 49.95 55.88
CA LEU A 25 8.89 50.21 54.92
C LEU A 25 8.41 51.04 53.72
N ARG A 26 7.09 51.15 53.54
CA ARG A 26 6.40 51.81 52.43
C ARG A 26 6.94 53.21 52.09
N LYS A 27 7.25 53.99 53.13
CA LYS A 27 7.63 55.41 53.02
C LYS A 27 9.14 55.66 53.07
N SER A 28 9.96 54.65 53.30
CA SER A 28 11.40 54.84 53.57
C SER A 28 12.33 53.97 52.74
N LEU A 29 11.87 52.83 52.24
CA LEU A 29 12.72 51.87 51.55
C LEU A 29 13.07 52.37 50.14
N ALA A 30 14.35 52.69 49.91
CA ALA A 30 14.84 53.13 48.61
C ALA A 30 15.57 52.02 47.84
N VAL A 31 16.27 51.11 48.53
CA VAL A 31 17.04 50.03 47.90
C VAL A 31 16.71 48.68 48.56
N LEU A 32 16.39 47.66 47.76
CA LEU A 32 16.16 46.29 48.21
C LEU A 32 16.93 45.29 47.33
N ARG A 33 17.97 44.65 47.87
CA ARG A 33 18.74 43.61 47.18
C ARG A 33 18.42 42.24 47.74
N LEU A 34 17.99 41.31 46.90
CA LEU A 34 17.54 39.96 47.23
C LEU A 34 18.10 38.94 46.24
N ASP A 35 19.22 39.25 45.58
CA ASP A 35 19.86 38.39 44.61
C ASP A 35 20.31 37.04 45.21
N ARG A 36 20.35 35.97 44.41
CA ARG A 36 20.81 34.63 44.83
C ARG A 36 20.00 34.07 46.01
N ASN A 37 18.68 34.11 45.90
CA ASN A 37 17.76 33.47 46.83
C ASN A 37 16.89 32.43 46.07
N ALA A 38 15.84 31.91 46.70
CA ALA A 38 14.95 30.89 46.13
C ALA A 38 13.49 31.39 46.09
N ILE A 39 13.28 32.68 45.80
CA ILE A 39 11.97 33.32 45.85
C ILE A 39 11.15 32.93 44.60
N PRO A 40 9.97 32.28 44.74
CA PRO A 40 9.17 31.82 43.60
C PRO A 40 8.25 32.92 43.02
N ALA A 41 7.89 33.93 43.80
CA ALA A 41 7.01 35.02 43.37
C ALA A 41 7.27 36.31 44.15
N ILE A 42 7.01 37.45 43.50
CA ILE A 42 7.11 38.78 44.10
C ILE A 42 5.76 39.14 44.73
N PRO A 43 5.68 39.50 46.02
CA PRO A 43 4.42 39.89 46.65
C PRO A 43 3.88 41.21 46.09
N THR A 44 2.57 41.30 45.89
CA THR A 44 1.90 42.50 45.34
C THR A 44 2.04 43.73 46.23
N ARG A 45 2.20 43.57 47.54
CA ARG A 45 2.42 44.69 48.48
C ARG A 45 3.73 45.44 48.23
N LEU A 46 4.68 44.88 47.47
CA LEU A 46 5.91 45.58 47.10
C LEU A 46 5.65 46.82 46.23
N TYR A 47 4.50 46.90 45.54
CA TYR A 47 4.10 48.08 44.76
C TYR A 47 3.76 49.29 45.61
N GLU A 48 3.44 49.08 46.89
CA GLU A 48 3.01 50.16 47.77
C GLU A 48 4.19 51.02 48.23
N CYS A 49 5.43 50.55 48.05
CA CYS A 49 6.65 51.27 48.41
C CYS A 49 6.92 52.44 47.44
N ASP A 50 6.34 53.59 47.77
CA ASP A 50 6.38 54.82 46.95
C ASP A 50 7.81 55.38 46.76
N CYS A 51 8.75 55.01 47.63
CA CYS A 51 10.13 55.51 47.62
C CYS A 51 11.16 54.51 47.06
N LEU A 52 10.75 53.33 46.59
CA LEU A 52 11.68 52.28 46.14
C LEU A 52 12.28 52.62 44.77
N VAL A 53 13.60 52.84 44.73
CA VAL A 53 14.37 53.22 43.55
C VAL A 53 15.20 52.06 43.00
N GLU A 54 15.64 51.12 43.83
CA GLU A 54 16.44 49.96 43.41
C GLU A 54 15.88 48.66 44.00
N LEU A 55 15.70 47.65 43.15
CA LEU A 55 15.28 46.30 43.47
C LEU A 55 16.11 45.28 42.68
N ASN A 56 16.89 44.44 43.36
CA ASN A 56 17.65 43.36 42.73
C ASN A 56 17.11 41.99 43.14
N LEU A 57 16.62 41.21 42.17
CA LEU A 57 16.08 39.85 42.36
C LEU A 57 16.79 38.80 41.49
N SER A 58 17.96 39.12 40.93
CA SER A 58 18.72 38.20 40.06
C SER A 58 18.99 36.85 40.75
N ASN A 59 19.04 35.75 39.98
CA ASN A 59 19.21 34.39 40.53
C ASN A 59 18.18 34.03 41.62
N ASN A 60 16.89 34.13 41.29
CA ASN A 60 15.75 33.63 42.07
C ASN A 60 14.87 32.69 41.22
N LEU A 61 13.76 32.18 41.77
CA LEU A 61 12.82 31.26 41.12
C LEU A 61 11.57 31.97 40.55
N VAL A 62 11.65 33.28 40.29
CA VAL A 62 10.49 34.07 39.88
C VAL A 62 10.12 33.74 38.43
N GLU A 63 8.96 33.12 38.22
CA GLU A 63 8.49 32.69 36.89
C GLU A 63 7.78 33.81 36.10
N ALA A 64 7.17 34.78 36.79
CA ALA A 64 6.39 35.84 36.18
C ALA A 64 6.70 37.20 36.81
N CYS A 65 6.85 38.22 35.95
CA CYS A 65 6.91 39.61 36.39
C CYS A 65 5.48 40.16 36.52
N PRO A 66 5.02 40.58 37.71
CA PRO A 66 3.65 41.02 37.89
C PRO A 66 3.40 42.43 37.32
N ALA A 67 2.15 42.68 36.92
CA ALA A 67 1.71 43.94 36.32
C ALA A 67 1.82 45.11 37.33
N GLY A 68 2.73 46.05 37.09
CA GLY A 68 2.92 47.24 37.93
C GLY A 68 4.36 47.51 38.34
N ILE A 69 5.25 46.54 38.19
CA ILE A 69 6.68 46.69 38.50
C ILE A 69 7.37 47.75 37.62
N SER A 70 6.82 48.02 36.43
CA SER A 70 7.27 49.09 35.51
C SER A 70 7.14 50.51 36.05
N LYS A 71 6.38 50.74 37.14
CA LYS A 71 6.24 52.05 37.80
C LYS A 71 7.41 52.41 38.71
N LEU A 72 8.12 51.41 39.21
CA LEU A 72 9.37 51.61 39.93
C LEU A 72 10.39 52.01 38.86
N GLY A 73 10.91 53.23 38.88
CA GLY A 73 11.83 53.80 37.87
C GLY A 73 13.20 53.11 37.76
N ASN A 74 13.25 51.82 38.10
CA ASN A 74 14.40 50.96 38.09
C ASN A 74 14.37 50.03 36.86
N PRO A 75 15.39 50.02 36.00
CA PRO A 75 15.57 48.96 35.02
C PRO A 75 15.91 47.68 35.78
N PHE A 76 14.91 46.84 36.02
CA PHE A 76 15.14 45.48 36.47
C PHE A 76 16.25 44.83 35.62
N ASN A 77 17.15 44.05 36.22
CA ASN A 77 17.80 42.94 35.52
C ASN A 77 16.76 41.82 35.20
N ALA A 78 15.57 42.22 34.71
CA ALA A 78 14.49 41.39 34.20
C ALA A 78 14.84 40.74 32.85
N THR A 79 16.05 41.00 32.35
CA THR A 79 16.65 40.30 31.22
C THR A 79 16.62 38.79 31.44
N GLU A 80 17.05 38.30 32.59
CA GLU A 80 17.20 36.85 32.81
C GLU A 80 15.85 36.11 32.95
N VAL A 81 14.89 36.68 33.69
CA VAL A 81 13.56 36.09 33.92
C VAL A 81 12.70 36.10 32.66
N MET A 82 12.75 37.16 31.85
CA MET A 82 11.97 37.22 30.60
C MET A 82 12.65 36.48 29.43
N VAL A 83 13.98 36.39 29.41
CA VAL A 83 14.73 35.74 28.31
C VAL A 83 14.77 34.22 28.46
N ARG A 84 14.75 33.67 29.68
CA ARG A 84 14.83 32.21 29.90
C ARG A 84 13.70 31.40 29.24
N PRO A 85 12.40 31.75 29.38
CA PRO A 85 11.33 31.04 28.66
C PRO A 85 11.44 31.18 27.13
N LEU A 86 11.93 32.33 26.65
CA LEU A 86 12.17 32.57 25.22
C LEU A 86 13.31 31.70 24.68
N LEU A 87 14.37 31.50 25.46
CA LEU A 87 15.49 30.61 25.13
C LEU A 87 15.07 29.14 25.15
N GLU A 88 14.25 28.72 26.12
CA GLU A 88 13.71 27.36 26.19
C GLU A 88 12.81 27.06 24.98
N MET A 89 11.90 27.98 24.60
CA MET A 89 11.11 27.83 23.37
C MET A 89 11.97 27.83 22.12
N ALA A 90 13.04 28.64 22.07
CA ALA A 90 13.97 28.65 20.95
C ALA A 90 14.74 27.32 20.84
N ALA A 91 15.15 26.74 21.98
CA ALA A 91 15.80 25.44 22.04
C ALA A 91 14.86 24.32 21.57
N GLN A 92 13.62 24.31 22.05
CA GLN A 92 12.61 23.35 21.60
C GLN A 92 12.29 23.50 20.11
N ALA A 93 12.16 24.73 19.62
CA ALA A 93 11.90 24.98 18.20
C ALA A 93 13.06 24.52 17.30
N LYS A 94 14.32 24.66 17.77
CA LYS A 94 15.51 24.15 17.07
C LYS A 94 15.56 22.62 17.09
N HIS A 95 15.27 21.99 18.23
CA HIS A 95 15.18 20.54 18.35
C HIS A 95 14.13 19.97 17.37
N ASP A 96 12.93 20.55 17.32
CA ASP A 96 11.89 20.14 16.38
C ASP A 96 12.32 20.33 14.92
N LEU A 97 13.10 21.37 14.63
CA LEU A 97 13.66 21.60 13.29
C LEU A 97 14.69 20.54 12.91
N GLU A 98 15.57 20.14 13.83
CA GLU A 98 16.56 19.06 13.63
C GLU A 98 15.88 17.71 13.37
N HIS A 99 14.75 17.44 14.03
CA HIS A 99 13.93 16.26 13.84
C HIS A 99 12.95 16.34 12.66
N ARG A 100 13.03 17.39 11.81
CA ARG A 100 12.14 17.63 10.65
C ARG A 100 10.65 17.79 11.00
N ASN A 101 10.33 18.11 12.25
CA ASN A 101 8.97 18.42 12.68
C ASN A 101 8.63 19.89 12.35
N TYR A 102 8.59 20.22 11.06
CA TYR A 102 8.48 21.61 10.62
C TYR A 102 7.19 22.30 11.07
N LYS A 103 6.09 21.57 11.26
CA LYS A 103 4.80 22.10 11.73
C LYS A 103 4.89 22.62 13.16
N THR A 104 5.41 21.81 14.08
CA THR A 104 5.55 22.18 15.49
C THR A 104 6.61 23.27 15.66
N ALA A 105 7.75 23.15 14.96
CA ALA A 105 8.79 24.18 14.95
C ALA A 105 8.25 25.55 14.49
N ALA A 106 7.48 25.61 13.40
CA ALA A 106 6.89 26.87 12.92
C ALA A 106 5.90 27.49 13.92
N ALA A 107 5.14 26.68 14.64
CA ALA A 107 4.23 27.14 15.68
C ALA A 107 5.00 27.73 16.86
N LEU A 108 6.05 27.04 17.33
CA LEU A 108 6.93 27.51 18.40
C LEU A 108 7.64 28.82 18.03
N PHE A 109 8.19 28.94 16.81
CA PHE A 109 8.77 30.21 16.37
C PHE A 109 7.73 31.33 16.24
N THR A 110 6.46 31.01 15.95
CA THR A 110 5.39 32.01 15.93
C THR A 110 5.02 32.46 17.34
N ALA A 111 4.93 31.54 18.29
CA ALA A 111 4.69 31.85 19.70
C ALA A 111 5.83 32.70 20.28
N LEU A 112 7.08 32.33 20.00
CA LEU A 112 8.27 33.08 20.40
C LEU A 112 8.24 34.52 19.88
N LEU A 113 7.87 34.73 18.61
CA LEU A 113 7.77 36.07 18.02
C LEU A 113 6.64 36.90 18.63
N ASN A 114 5.50 36.28 18.92
CA ASN A 114 4.37 36.96 19.57
C ASN A 114 4.76 37.42 20.98
N GLN A 115 5.41 36.55 21.76
CA GLN A 115 5.89 36.91 23.10
C GLN A 115 6.99 37.97 23.05
N ALA A 116 7.93 37.88 22.10
CA ALA A 116 8.98 38.89 21.91
C ALA A 116 8.42 40.25 21.47
N SER A 117 7.26 40.29 20.80
CA SER A 117 6.61 41.55 20.42
C SER A 117 5.85 42.25 21.56
N ALA A 118 5.47 41.50 22.60
CA ALA A 118 4.78 42.05 23.77
C ALA A 118 5.72 42.83 24.71
N VAL A 119 7.04 42.62 24.60
CA VAL A 119 8.06 43.27 25.43
C VAL A 119 8.53 44.57 24.77
N SER A 120 7.79 45.65 24.97
CA SER A 120 8.04 46.96 24.35
C SER A 120 9.32 47.69 24.80
N VAL A 121 9.96 47.26 25.89
CA VAL A 121 10.97 48.09 26.61
C VAL A 121 12.43 47.70 26.31
N MET A 122 12.68 46.54 25.70
CA MET A 122 14.03 45.99 25.49
C MET A 122 14.30 45.76 24.00
N SER A 123 14.71 46.81 23.27
CA SER A 123 14.78 46.75 21.80
C SER A 123 16.07 46.11 21.24
N LYS A 124 17.23 46.24 21.88
CA LYS A 124 18.51 45.83 21.27
C LYS A 124 18.93 44.37 21.51
N GLU A 125 18.58 43.78 22.65
CA GLU A 125 19.03 42.41 23.00
C GLU A 125 18.12 41.29 22.42
N LEU A 126 16.85 41.61 22.17
CA LEU A 126 15.85 40.68 21.60
C LEU A 126 15.78 40.69 20.08
N GLU A 127 16.41 41.68 19.43
CA GLU A 127 16.48 41.80 17.97
C GLU A 127 17.11 40.57 17.30
N PRO A 128 18.25 40.03 17.77
CA PRO A 128 18.85 38.82 17.22
C PRO A 128 17.91 37.61 17.35
N ILE A 129 17.24 37.45 18.49
CA ILE A 129 16.32 36.33 18.74
C ILE A 129 15.13 36.39 17.78
N ARG A 130 14.55 37.59 17.61
CA ARG A 130 13.47 37.83 16.64
C ARG A 130 13.91 37.56 15.22
N ALA A 131 15.08 38.05 14.81
CA ALA A 131 15.62 37.85 13.47
C ALA A 131 15.80 36.34 13.18
N HIS A 132 16.43 35.59 14.10
CA HIS A 132 16.60 34.15 13.96
C HIS A 132 15.26 33.41 13.92
N ALA A 133 14.32 33.73 14.82
CA ALA A 133 13.00 33.09 14.82
C ALA A 133 12.20 33.38 13.54
N THR A 134 12.27 34.60 12.99
CA THR A 134 11.63 34.91 11.70
C THR A 134 12.24 34.12 10.55
N PHE A 135 13.57 34.02 10.51
CA PHE A 135 14.31 33.28 9.49
C PHE A 135 13.98 31.79 9.52
N TYR A 136 14.12 31.14 10.68
CA TYR A 136 13.84 29.71 10.83
C TYR A 136 12.36 29.38 10.63
N ARG A 137 11.43 30.26 11.06
CA ARG A 137 10.01 30.10 10.73
C ARG A 137 9.77 30.14 9.21
N GLY A 138 10.48 31.00 8.49
CA GLY A 138 10.46 31.04 7.03
C GLY A 138 10.91 29.71 6.40
N ILE A 139 12.03 29.15 6.89
CA ILE A 139 12.53 27.84 6.47
C ILE A 139 11.50 26.74 6.74
N CYS A 140 10.93 26.67 7.96
CA CYS A 140 9.92 25.67 8.29
C CYS A 140 8.70 25.73 7.35
N ARG A 141 8.19 26.93 7.06
CA ARG A 141 7.07 27.10 6.13
C ARG A 141 7.42 26.68 4.70
N TYR A 142 8.64 26.97 4.26
CA TYR A 142 9.13 26.54 2.96
C TYR A 142 9.23 25.02 2.87
N GLN A 143 9.79 24.37 3.89
CA GLN A 143 9.90 22.91 3.93
C GLN A 143 8.54 22.21 3.99
N GLN A 144 7.60 22.70 4.80
CA GLN A 144 6.21 22.19 4.81
C GLN A 144 5.57 22.27 3.42
N LYS A 145 5.83 23.34 2.66
CA LYS A 145 5.31 23.48 1.30
C LYS A 145 5.95 22.48 0.34
N ILE A 146 7.22 22.13 0.53
CA ILE A 146 7.88 21.07 -0.24
C ILE A 146 7.23 19.72 0.08
N GLU A 147 7.04 19.38 1.35
CA GLU A 147 6.40 18.12 1.76
C GLU A 147 4.99 17.97 1.20
N LEU A 148 4.20 19.05 1.23
CA LEU A 148 2.87 19.05 0.61
C LEU A 148 2.95 18.85 -0.91
N ARG A 149 3.96 19.44 -1.58
CA ARG A 149 4.15 19.25 -3.02
C ARG A 149 4.53 17.81 -3.35
N THR A 150 5.40 17.18 -2.57
CA THR A 150 5.77 15.77 -2.77
C THR A 150 4.59 14.84 -2.51
N ALA A 151 3.85 15.05 -1.42
CA ALA A 151 2.64 14.28 -1.12
C ALA A 151 1.57 14.40 -2.22
N VAL A 152 1.37 15.61 -2.77
CA VAL A 152 0.44 15.81 -3.90
C VAL A 152 0.88 15.04 -5.16
N GLN A 153 2.20 14.92 -5.42
CA GLN A 153 2.68 14.09 -6.53
C GLN A 153 2.49 12.59 -6.27
N GLU A 154 2.73 12.14 -5.04
CA GLU A 154 2.50 10.74 -4.63
C GLU A 154 1.02 10.37 -4.76
N TRP A 155 0.12 11.14 -4.15
CA TRP A 155 -1.33 10.92 -4.25
C TRP A 155 -1.84 10.99 -5.68
N LYS A 156 -1.24 11.83 -6.52
CA LYS A 156 -1.55 11.86 -7.96
C LYS A 156 -1.20 10.52 -8.61
N LEU A 157 -0.03 9.96 -8.36
CA LEU A 157 0.41 8.69 -8.95
C LEU A 157 -0.43 7.51 -8.44
N GLU A 158 -0.73 7.49 -7.16
CA GLU A 158 -1.61 6.48 -6.53
C GLU A 158 -3.01 6.52 -7.16
N ALA A 159 -3.63 7.71 -7.22
CA ALA A 159 -4.94 7.87 -7.84
C ALA A 159 -4.95 7.43 -9.32
N GLN A 160 -3.89 7.71 -10.08
CA GLN A 160 -3.76 7.22 -11.45
C GLN A 160 -3.73 5.70 -11.54
N ALA A 161 -3.02 5.03 -10.63
CA ALA A 161 -2.96 3.58 -10.56
C ALA A 161 -4.33 2.98 -10.23
N ASP A 162 -5.00 3.54 -9.23
CA ASP A 162 -6.32 3.08 -8.76
C ASP A 162 -7.39 3.24 -9.85
N PHE A 163 -7.44 4.39 -10.54
CA PHE A 163 -8.41 4.57 -11.63
C PHE A 163 -8.14 3.63 -12.80
N LYS A 164 -6.88 3.37 -13.16
CA LYS A 164 -6.55 2.37 -14.19
C LYS A 164 -6.99 0.97 -13.79
N GLN A 165 -6.84 0.63 -12.50
CA GLN A 165 -7.29 -0.65 -11.97
C GLN A 165 -8.82 -0.76 -11.96
N ALA A 166 -9.54 0.30 -11.59
CA ALA A 166 -11.00 0.36 -11.66
C ALA A 166 -11.53 0.14 -13.10
N ILE A 167 -10.90 0.78 -14.10
CA ILE A 167 -11.21 0.57 -15.52
C ILE A 167 -10.97 -0.91 -15.91
N ARG A 168 -9.86 -1.50 -15.46
CA ARG A 168 -9.52 -2.90 -15.75
C ARG A 168 -10.55 -3.88 -15.15
N TYR A 169 -11.07 -3.60 -13.96
CA TYR A 169 -12.12 -4.41 -13.33
C TYR A 169 -13.54 -4.04 -13.79
N GLN A 170 -13.68 -3.05 -14.66
CA GLN A 170 -14.98 -2.57 -15.17
C GLN A 170 -15.93 -2.05 -14.08
N VAL A 171 -15.38 -1.50 -12.98
CA VAL A 171 -16.16 -0.83 -11.94
C VAL A 171 -16.30 0.64 -12.33
N GLU A 172 -17.54 1.07 -12.61
CA GLU A 172 -17.87 2.42 -13.09
C GLU A 172 -16.86 2.99 -14.12
N PRO A 173 -16.61 2.28 -15.23
CA PRO A 173 -15.46 2.55 -16.09
C PRO A 173 -15.57 3.90 -16.82
N THR A 174 -16.79 4.40 -17.05
CA THR A 174 -17.03 5.73 -17.63
C THR A 174 -16.57 6.83 -16.68
N THR A 175 -16.98 6.75 -15.41
CA THR A 175 -16.61 7.71 -14.37
C THR A 175 -15.10 7.65 -14.12
N ALA A 176 -14.53 6.45 -13.98
CA ALA A 176 -13.10 6.26 -13.75
C ALA A 176 -12.23 6.77 -14.91
N ALA A 177 -12.65 6.54 -16.17
CA ALA A 177 -11.94 7.05 -17.34
C ALA A 177 -12.07 8.58 -17.47
N PHE A 178 -13.24 9.14 -17.16
CA PHE A 178 -13.44 10.60 -17.16
C PHE A 178 -12.60 11.29 -16.08
N THR A 179 -12.62 10.81 -14.83
CA THR A 179 -11.85 11.40 -13.72
C THR A 179 -10.35 11.32 -13.98
N LEU A 180 -9.88 10.19 -14.51
CA LEU A 180 -8.49 10.02 -14.91
C LEU A 180 -8.10 10.96 -16.06
N GLY A 181 -8.96 11.09 -17.08
CA GLY A 181 -8.80 12.05 -18.17
C GLY A 181 -8.73 13.50 -17.68
N SER A 182 -9.62 13.90 -16.78
CA SER A 182 -9.58 15.23 -16.14
C SER A 182 -8.29 15.47 -15.34
N LEU A 183 -7.79 14.44 -14.63
CA LEU A 183 -6.54 14.52 -13.87
C LEU A 183 -5.34 14.73 -14.81
N TYR A 184 -5.32 14.02 -15.95
CA TYR A 184 -4.30 14.20 -16.98
C TYR A 184 -4.37 15.59 -17.62
N ALA A 185 -5.57 16.09 -17.94
CA ALA A 185 -5.76 17.43 -18.48
C ALA A 185 -5.22 18.51 -17.52
N LYS A 186 -5.57 18.44 -16.23
CA LYS A 186 -5.08 19.38 -15.20
C LYS A 186 -3.57 19.33 -14.99
N THR A 187 -2.93 18.23 -15.36
CA THR A 187 -1.49 18.04 -15.21
C THR A 187 -0.72 18.22 -16.52
N PHE A 188 -1.38 18.77 -17.55
CA PHE A 188 -0.84 19.02 -18.89
C PHE A 188 -0.30 17.76 -19.61
N GLN A 189 -0.80 16.58 -19.23
CA GLN A 189 -0.57 15.32 -19.93
C GLN A 189 -1.66 15.15 -20.99
N LEU A 190 -1.62 16.01 -22.02
CA LEU A 190 -2.72 16.17 -22.98
C LEU A 190 -3.01 14.90 -23.81
N PRO A 191 -2.02 14.16 -24.34
CA PRO A 191 -2.29 12.93 -25.09
C PRO A 191 -3.00 11.86 -24.26
N GLU A 192 -2.54 11.64 -23.03
CA GLU A 192 -3.13 10.68 -22.09
C GLU A 192 -4.54 11.10 -21.65
N ALA A 193 -4.75 12.42 -21.48
CA ALA A 193 -6.07 12.97 -21.19
C ALA A 193 -7.06 12.65 -22.33
N ILE A 194 -6.66 12.93 -23.57
CA ILE A 194 -7.47 12.68 -24.77
C ILE A 194 -7.78 11.18 -24.91
N GLU A 195 -6.79 10.32 -24.67
CA GLU A 195 -6.98 8.87 -24.72
C GLU A 195 -8.04 8.40 -23.71
N MET A 196 -7.95 8.85 -22.46
CA MET A 196 -8.88 8.46 -21.40
C MET A 196 -10.28 9.06 -21.58
N LEU A 197 -10.39 10.31 -22.02
CA LEU A 197 -11.67 10.93 -22.36
C LEU A 197 -12.33 10.22 -23.56
N THR A 198 -11.53 9.81 -24.55
CA THR A 198 -12.02 8.98 -25.67
C THR A 198 -12.46 7.59 -25.20
N HIS A 199 -11.73 7.00 -24.25
CA HIS A 199 -12.10 5.73 -23.65
C HIS A 199 -13.44 5.84 -22.90
N ALA A 200 -13.66 6.92 -22.15
CA ALA A 200 -14.93 7.18 -21.47
C ALA A 200 -16.11 7.25 -22.46
N LEU A 201 -15.91 7.88 -23.62
CA LEU A 201 -16.95 7.99 -24.66
C LEU A 201 -17.36 6.64 -25.27
N LYS A 202 -16.51 5.61 -25.23
CA LYS A 202 -16.85 4.25 -25.74
C LYS A 202 -18.01 3.60 -25.00
N TYR A 203 -18.24 3.98 -23.75
CA TYR A 203 -19.31 3.41 -22.93
C TYR A 203 -20.68 4.04 -23.21
N PHE A 204 -20.75 5.08 -24.05
CA PHE A 204 -22.01 5.66 -24.52
C PHE A 204 -22.50 4.91 -25.77
N THR A 205 -23.08 3.73 -25.56
CA THR A 205 -23.54 2.84 -26.66
C THR A 205 -24.77 3.36 -27.39
N ASN A 206 -25.59 4.18 -26.74
CA ASN A 206 -26.85 4.69 -27.28
C ASN A 206 -26.68 6.05 -28.02
N GLY A 207 -25.44 6.36 -28.42
CA GLY A 207 -25.07 7.66 -28.98
C GLY A 207 -24.72 8.69 -27.92
N ILE A 208 -24.40 9.90 -28.38
CA ILE A 208 -23.96 11.00 -27.53
C ILE A 208 -25.18 11.54 -26.78
N THR A 209 -25.20 11.36 -25.47
CA THR A 209 -26.25 11.87 -24.57
C THR A 209 -25.76 13.08 -23.79
N GLN A 210 -26.64 13.74 -23.04
CA GLN A 210 -26.30 14.86 -22.15
C GLN A 210 -25.13 14.54 -21.20
N GLY A 211 -24.99 13.29 -20.75
CA GLY A 211 -23.87 12.86 -19.90
C GLY A 211 -22.49 12.87 -20.58
N ALA A 212 -22.43 12.88 -21.92
CA ALA A 212 -21.18 12.92 -22.67
C ALA A 212 -20.65 14.35 -22.88
N VAL A 213 -21.49 15.38 -22.69
CA VAL A 213 -21.14 16.80 -22.92
C VAL A 213 -19.90 17.23 -22.13
N PRO A 214 -19.77 16.95 -20.81
CA PRO A 214 -18.58 17.34 -20.04
C PRO A 214 -17.29 16.68 -20.54
N ILE A 215 -17.40 15.45 -21.05
CA ILE A 215 -16.27 14.67 -21.57
C ILE A 215 -15.79 15.27 -22.89
N LEU A 216 -16.73 15.58 -23.80
CA LEU A 216 -16.43 16.21 -25.09
C LEU A 216 -15.84 17.60 -24.93
N LEU A 217 -16.36 18.43 -24.01
CA LEU A 217 -15.82 19.76 -23.75
C LEU A 217 -14.38 19.72 -23.25
N GLN A 218 -14.08 18.85 -22.27
CA GLN A 218 -12.71 18.69 -21.79
C GLN A 218 -11.78 18.12 -22.86
N ARG A 219 -12.28 17.23 -23.73
CA ARG A 219 -11.48 16.67 -24.82
C ARG A 219 -11.20 17.71 -25.90
N ALA A 220 -12.19 18.53 -26.24
CA ALA A 220 -12.04 19.65 -27.16
C ALA A 220 -11.02 20.67 -26.64
N GLU A 221 -11.08 21.03 -25.36
CA GLU A 221 -10.10 21.90 -24.72
C GLU A 221 -8.69 21.29 -24.75
N ALA A 222 -8.55 20.00 -24.50
CA ALA A 222 -7.27 19.30 -24.61
C ALA A 222 -6.73 19.31 -26.06
N TRP A 223 -7.60 19.16 -27.07
CA TRP A 223 -7.22 19.29 -28.47
C TRP A 223 -6.77 20.71 -28.84
N GLU A 224 -7.45 21.74 -28.34
CA GLU A 224 -7.03 23.14 -28.52
C GLU A 224 -5.64 23.38 -27.92
N GLN A 225 -5.40 22.93 -26.69
CA GLN A 225 -4.11 23.07 -26.02
C GLN A 225 -3.00 22.29 -26.73
N LEU A 226 -3.33 21.17 -27.39
CA LEU A 226 -2.42 20.39 -28.23
C LEU A 226 -2.17 21.02 -29.61
N GLY A 227 -2.90 22.08 -29.97
CA GLY A 227 -2.80 22.72 -31.29
C GLY A 227 -3.48 21.95 -32.42
N GLN A 228 -4.53 21.17 -32.11
CA GLN A 228 -5.34 20.42 -33.07
C GLN A 228 -6.77 20.99 -33.17
N PRO A 229 -6.94 22.22 -33.69
CA PRO A 229 -8.25 22.87 -33.74
C PRO A 229 -9.32 22.14 -34.58
N PRO A 230 -9.01 21.35 -35.63
CA PRO A 230 -10.04 20.58 -36.34
C PRO A 230 -10.71 19.52 -35.45
N MET A 231 -9.93 18.82 -34.61
CA MET A 231 -10.46 17.81 -33.70
C MET A 231 -11.33 18.44 -32.60
N ALA A 232 -10.92 19.61 -32.10
CA ALA A 232 -11.71 20.39 -31.16
C ALA A 232 -13.05 20.85 -31.78
N ASN A 233 -13.02 21.32 -33.03
CA ASN A 233 -14.22 21.72 -33.77
C ASN A 233 -15.23 20.57 -33.89
N ASP A 234 -14.77 19.36 -34.20
CA ASP A 234 -15.65 18.19 -34.30
C ASP A 234 -16.31 17.88 -32.95
N ASP A 235 -15.55 17.95 -31.85
CA ASP A 235 -16.09 17.73 -30.49
C ASP A 235 -17.11 18.80 -30.09
N TYR A 236 -16.88 20.09 -30.38
CA TYR A 236 -17.88 21.14 -30.11
C TYR A 236 -19.13 20.98 -30.96
N LYS A 237 -19.01 20.59 -32.23
CA LYS A 237 -20.18 20.29 -33.07
C LYS A 237 -20.99 19.15 -32.50
N LEU A 238 -20.34 18.09 -32.00
CA LEU A 238 -21.02 16.99 -31.32
C LEU A 238 -21.76 17.47 -30.07
N VAL A 239 -21.18 18.36 -29.27
CA VAL A 239 -21.89 18.98 -28.13
C VAL A 239 -23.15 19.72 -28.61
N LEU A 240 -23.06 20.50 -29.68
CA LEU A 240 -24.21 21.24 -30.24
C LEU A 240 -25.29 20.35 -30.86
N THR A 241 -24.99 19.11 -31.25
CA THR A 241 -26.03 18.15 -31.63
C THR A 241 -26.91 17.71 -30.47
N VAL A 242 -26.36 17.73 -29.24
CA VAL A 242 -27.04 17.31 -28.01
C VAL A 242 -27.70 18.48 -27.29
N ASP A 243 -27.00 19.61 -27.23
CA ASP A 243 -27.47 20.89 -26.68
C ASP A 243 -27.14 22.03 -27.67
N PRO A 244 -28.07 22.36 -28.58
CA PRO A 244 -27.87 23.43 -29.56
C PRO A 244 -27.67 24.82 -28.94
N SER A 245 -28.08 25.01 -27.69
CA SER A 245 -27.96 26.26 -26.94
C SER A 245 -26.72 26.31 -26.04
N HIS A 246 -25.75 25.42 -26.22
CA HIS A 246 -24.61 25.33 -25.32
C HIS A 246 -23.61 26.50 -25.51
N ASP A 247 -23.71 27.52 -24.65
CA ASP A 247 -22.96 28.78 -24.73
C ASP A 247 -21.44 28.60 -24.93
N ILE A 248 -20.82 27.69 -24.18
CA ILE A 248 -19.36 27.48 -24.22
C ILE A 248 -18.94 26.93 -25.58
N ALA A 249 -19.67 25.94 -26.11
CA ALA A 249 -19.33 25.33 -27.39
C ALA A 249 -19.55 26.32 -28.54
N ILE A 250 -20.62 27.11 -28.52
CA ILE A 250 -20.88 28.17 -29.50
C ILE A 250 -19.74 29.20 -29.51
N ALA A 251 -19.37 29.71 -28.32
CA ALA A 251 -18.33 30.72 -28.20
C ALA A 251 -16.95 30.19 -28.66
N ARG A 252 -16.59 28.96 -28.29
CA ARG A 252 -15.32 28.34 -28.68
C ARG A 252 -15.24 28.06 -30.17
N LEU A 253 -16.32 27.53 -30.76
CA LEU A 253 -16.38 27.24 -32.19
C LEU A 253 -16.26 28.54 -33.01
N ALA A 254 -16.95 29.60 -32.63
CA ALA A 254 -16.80 30.92 -33.26
C ALA A 254 -15.36 31.47 -33.14
N ALA A 255 -14.70 31.28 -32.00
CA ALA A 255 -13.30 31.66 -31.82
C ALA A 255 -12.35 30.87 -32.73
N LEU A 256 -12.59 29.57 -32.91
CA LEU A 256 -11.80 28.73 -33.81
C LEU A 256 -12.01 29.10 -35.29
N GLU A 257 -13.25 29.39 -35.70
CA GLU A 257 -13.57 29.84 -37.05
C GLU A 257 -12.94 31.20 -37.38
N THR A 258 -12.99 32.16 -36.45
CA THR A 258 -12.35 33.46 -36.63
C THR A 258 -10.82 33.34 -36.69
N HIS A 259 -10.22 32.47 -35.87
CA HIS A 259 -8.80 32.16 -35.96
C HIS A 259 -8.44 31.53 -37.32
N GLN A 260 -9.23 30.55 -37.77
CA GLN A 260 -9.02 29.89 -39.06
C GLN A 260 -9.17 30.86 -40.24
N ALA A 261 -10.20 31.71 -40.23
CA ALA A 261 -10.44 32.73 -41.24
C ALA A 261 -9.40 33.86 -41.21
N LYS A 262 -8.66 34.05 -40.11
CA LYS A 262 -7.62 35.07 -40.01
C LYS A 262 -6.24 34.55 -40.42
N TYR A 263 -5.92 33.31 -40.07
CA TYR A 263 -4.57 32.77 -40.20
C TYR A 263 -4.42 31.64 -41.22
N HIS A 264 -5.53 31.08 -41.74
CA HIS A 264 -5.52 29.89 -42.60
C HIS A 264 -6.33 30.05 -43.90
N VAL A 265 -6.60 31.28 -44.36
CA VAL A 265 -7.30 31.55 -45.64
C VAL A 265 -6.51 30.98 -46.82
N GLY A 266 -7.15 30.09 -47.60
CA GLY A 266 -6.58 29.53 -48.84
C GLY A 266 -5.52 28.46 -48.65
N PHE A 267 -5.21 28.07 -47.41
CA PHE A 267 -4.23 27.03 -47.11
C PHE A 267 -4.94 25.72 -46.79
N ASP A 268 -5.04 24.83 -47.78
CA ASP A 268 -5.37 23.42 -47.52
C ASP A 268 -4.19 22.79 -46.76
N THR A 269 -4.27 22.86 -45.43
CA THR A 269 -3.26 22.35 -44.50
C THR A 269 -2.95 20.88 -44.74
N ASP A 270 -3.93 20.11 -45.22
CA ASP A 270 -3.80 18.68 -45.42
C ASP A 270 -3.11 18.36 -46.74
N ALA A 271 -3.39 19.11 -47.81
CA ALA A 271 -2.64 18.99 -49.05
C ALA A 271 -1.18 19.45 -48.90
N HIS A 272 -0.92 20.53 -48.15
CA HIS A 272 0.44 21.05 -47.95
C HIS A 272 1.32 20.15 -47.07
N LYS A 273 0.78 19.60 -45.97
CA LYS A 273 1.51 18.65 -45.11
C LYS A 273 1.85 17.35 -45.83
N ARG A 274 1.03 16.93 -46.80
CA ARG A 274 1.33 15.75 -47.65
C ARG A 274 2.42 16.02 -48.69
N ALA A 275 2.63 17.27 -49.09
CA ALA A 275 3.51 17.63 -50.20
C ALA A 275 4.98 17.85 -49.79
N PHE A 276 5.27 18.26 -48.55
CA PHE A 276 6.60 18.67 -48.10
C PHE A 276 7.15 17.82 -46.94
N VAL A 277 8.46 17.57 -46.94
CA VAL A 277 9.22 16.90 -45.88
C VAL A 277 10.21 17.91 -45.28
N MET A 278 10.24 18.00 -43.96
CA MET A 278 11.19 18.81 -43.20
C MET A 278 12.33 17.93 -42.74
N GLU A 279 13.55 18.24 -43.19
CA GLU A 279 14.76 17.60 -42.67
C GLU A 279 15.15 18.17 -41.29
N PRO A 280 15.92 17.43 -40.45
CA PRO A 280 16.33 17.88 -39.12
C PRO A 280 17.16 19.18 -39.08
N ASN A 281 17.73 19.56 -40.23
CA ASN A 281 18.48 20.81 -40.44
C ASN A 281 17.55 22.02 -40.72
N GLY A 282 16.23 21.82 -40.75
CA GLY A 282 15.23 22.86 -41.00
C GLY A 282 14.92 23.12 -42.48
N ILE A 283 15.52 22.37 -43.40
CA ILE A 283 15.27 22.54 -44.85
C ILE A 283 13.98 21.80 -45.24
N CYS A 284 13.07 22.52 -45.90
CA CYS A 284 11.85 21.98 -46.46
C CYS A 284 12.07 21.59 -47.93
N HIS A 285 11.73 20.37 -48.32
CA HIS A 285 11.70 19.98 -49.74
C HIS A 285 10.41 19.21 -50.07
N ARG A 286 9.99 19.21 -51.33
CA ARG A 286 8.86 18.36 -51.75
C ARG A 286 9.27 16.90 -51.65
N ARG A 287 8.36 16.04 -51.22
CA ARG A 287 8.63 14.61 -50.92
C ARG A 287 9.24 13.85 -52.11
N ASN A 288 8.89 14.27 -53.32
CA ASN A 288 9.29 13.63 -54.58
C ASN A 288 10.36 14.40 -55.37
N ASP A 289 10.84 15.54 -54.87
CA ASP A 289 11.89 16.26 -55.57
C ASP A 289 13.28 15.65 -55.29
N PRO A 290 14.10 15.48 -56.34
CA PRO A 290 15.45 14.98 -56.20
C PRO A 290 16.37 16.07 -55.64
N THR A 291 17.16 15.74 -54.62
CA THR A 291 18.21 16.61 -54.10
C THR A 291 19.41 16.58 -55.05
N ILE A 292 19.63 17.67 -55.78
CA ILE A 292 20.80 17.84 -56.66
C ILE A 292 21.95 18.44 -55.83
N SER A 293 23.14 17.85 -55.90
CA SER A 293 24.31 18.41 -55.22
C SER A 293 24.74 19.72 -55.89
N LEU A 294 25.23 20.67 -55.08
CA LEU A 294 25.70 21.97 -55.56
C LEU A 294 26.79 21.87 -56.64
N THR A 295 27.67 20.87 -56.53
CA THR A 295 28.69 20.58 -57.54
C THR A 295 28.10 20.24 -58.90
N ARG A 296 27.07 19.39 -58.92
CA ARG A 296 26.38 18.95 -60.13
C ARG A 296 25.49 20.05 -60.70
N LEU A 297 24.98 20.94 -59.85
CA LEU A 297 24.23 22.12 -60.25
C LEU A 297 25.11 23.12 -61.03
N ASN A 298 26.37 23.28 -60.62
CA ASN A 298 27.34 24.16 -61.29
C ASN A 298 27.77 23.66 -62.68
N GLU A 299 27.59 22.37 -62.97
CA GLU A 299 27.89 21.74 -64.27
C GLU A 299 26.71 21.82 -65.25
N ILE A 300 25.52 22.19 -64.78
CA ILE A 300 24.30 22.28 -65.58
C ILE A 300 24.15 23.71 -66.08
N ASP A 301 24.44 23.90 -67.36
CA ASP A 301 24.51 25.18 -68.07
C ASP A 301 23.21 25.56 -68.81
N SER A 302 22.16 24.73 -68.73
CA SER A 302 20.87 25.02 -69.40
C SER A 302 19.65 24.47 -68.66
N PRO A 303 18.47 25.13 -68.78
CA PRO A 303 17.23 24.68 -68.13
C PRO A 303 16.76 23.29 -68.58
N THR A 304 17.02 22.91 -69.83
CA THR A 304 16.63 21.60 -70.38
C THR A 304 17.45 20.47 -69.76
N LYS A 305 18.78 20.63 -69.68
CA LYS A 305 19.67 19.67 -68.99
C LYS A 305 19.34 19.55 -67.49
N PHE A 306 18.89 20.64 -66.86
CA PHE A 306 18.43 20.60 -65.46
C PHE A 306 17.19 19.74 -65.28
N ALA A 307 16.20 19.88 -66.17
CA ALA A 307 14.99 19.05 -66.15
C ALA A 307 15.31 17.56 -66.36
N GLU A 308 16.15 17.24 -67.34
CA GLU A 308 16.58 15.86 -67.62
C GLU A 308 17.36 15.24 -66.44
N ALA A 309 18.20 16.02 -65.76
CA ALA A 309 18.90 15.59 -64.56
C ALA A 309 17.95 15.33 -63.39
N CYS A 310 16.91 16.15 -63.22
CA CYS A 310 15.87 15.93 -62.22
C CYS A 310 15.10 14.63 -62.50
N ASP A 311 14.66 14.41 -63.74
CA ASP A 311 13.88 13.22 -64.10
C ASP A 311 14.72 11.94 -63.97
N SER A 312 16.00 11.98 -64.37
CA SER A 312 16.94 10.87 -64.16
C SER A 312 17.11 10.51 -62.68
N LEU A 313 17.14 11.50 -61.78
CA LEU A 313 17.22 11.29 -60.33
C LEU A 313 15.92 10.75 -59.74
N ARG A 314 14.77 11.20 -60.24
CA ARG A 314 13.45 10.64 -59.86
C ARG A 314 13.37 9.17 -60.24
N ASP A 315 13.78 8.81 -61.46
CA ASP A 315 13.81 7.42 -61.92
C ASP A 315 14.79 6.56 -61.10
N ALA A 316 15.98 7.09 -60.78
CA ALA A 316 16.94 6.41 -59.93
C ALA A 316 16.40 6.16 -58.51
N LYS A 317 15.71 7.14 -57.92
CA LYS A 317 15.06 7.02 -56.60
C LYS A 317 13.92 5.99 -56.63
N GLN A 318 13.10 5.98 -57.68
CA GLN A 318 12.05 4.98 -57.87
C GLN A 318 12.63 3.57 -58.00
N ARG A 319 13.72 3.40 -58.78
CA ARG A 319 14.43 2.11 -58.89
C ARG A 319 15.00 1.66 -57.55
N ALA A 320 15.62 2.55 -56.79
CA ALA A 320 16.14 2.23 -55.46
C ALA A 320 15.01 1.81 -54.48
N MET A 321 13.88 2.52 -54.51
CA MET A 321 12.69 2.17 -53.71
C MET A 321 12.15 0.79 -54.09
N TYR A 322 12.08 0.48 -55.40
CA TYR A 322 11.66 -0.84 -55.87
C TYR A 322 12.57 -1.96 -55.34
N ILE A 323 13.90 -1.77 -55.40
CA ILE A 323 14.88 -2.73 -54.86
C ILE A 323 14.73 -2.91 -53.35
N GLU A 324 14.44 -1.85 -52.60
CA GLU A 324 14.22 -1.95 -51.16
C GLU A 324 12.95 -2.72 -50.82
N VAL A 325 11.87 -2.49 -51.57
CA VAL A 325 10.60 -3.21 -51.41
C VAL A 325 10.78 -4.69 -51.74
N THR A 326 11.49 -5.06 -52.81
CA THR A 326 11.73 -6.47 -53.15
C THR A 326 12.55 -7.17 -52.08
N LYS A 327 13.60 -6.55 -51.54
CA LYS A 327 14.35 -7.08 -50.39
C LYS A 327 13.46 -7.32 -49.17
N LYS A 328 12.55 -6.38 -48.86
CA LYS A 328 11.59 -6.54 -47.75
C LYS A 328 10.62 -7.70 -47.99
N VAL A 329 10.16 -7.89 -49.23
CA VAL A 329 9.29 -9.01 -49.62
C VAL A 329 10.02 -10.35 -49.49
N GLU A 330 11.26 -10.44 -49.96
CA GLU A 330 12.10 -11.65 -49.82
C GLU A 330 12.39 -11.97 -48.35
N ALA A 331 12.73 -10.97 -47.54
CA ALA A 331 12.93 -11.13 -46.10
C ALA A 331 11.65 -11.60 -45.40
N LYS A 332 10.47 -11.08 -45.80
CA LYS A 332 9.17 -11.52 -45.29
C LYS A 332 8.90 -12.99 -45.65
N LYS A 333 9.22 -13.41 -46.88
CA LYS A 333 9.09 -14.81 -47.33
C LYS A 333 10.00 -15.74 -46.54
N SER A 334 11.26 -15.35 -46.32
CA SER A 334 12.22 -16.09 -45.47
C SER A 334 11.74 -16.20 -44.01
N ARG A 335 11.20 -15.11 -43.43
CA ARG A 335 10.62 -15.13 -42.08
C ARG A 335 9.42 -16.06 -41.98
N GLN A 336 8.53 -16.03 -42.98
CA GLN A 336 7.38 -16.93 -43.04
C GLN A 336 7.81 -18.40 -43.08
N GLY A 337 8.85 -18.73 -43.85
CA GLY A 337 9.44 -20.08 -43.88
C GLY A 337 9.95 -20.55 -42.51
N ARG A 338 10.62 -19.68 -41.75
CA ARG A 338 11.05 -19.99 -40.37
C ARG A 338 9.88 -20.18 -39.42
N VAL A 339 8.85 -19.34 -39.53
CA VAL A 339 7.62 -19.47 -38.71
C VAL A 339 6.92 -20.79 -38.99
N THR A 340 6.84 -21.22 -40.26
CA THR A 340 6.25 -22.52 -40.60
C THR A 340 7.04 -23.70 -40.02
N GLN A 341 8.38 -23.63 -40.04
CA GLN A 341 9.24 -24.66 -39.42
C GLN A 341 9.04 -24.71 -37.90
N VAL A 342 9.00 -23.57 -37.21
CA VAL A 342 8.73 -23.52 -35.76
C VAL A 342 7.35 -24.10 -35.45
N LYS A 343 6.33 -23.80 -36.24
CA LYS A 343 4.98 -24.38 -36.08
C LYS A 343 4.94 -25.89 -36.32
N GLN A 344 5.83 -26.43 -37.13
CA GLN A 344 5.96 -27.87 -37.31
C GLN A 344 6.63 -28.51 -36.09
N LEU A 345 7.74 -27.95 -35.63
CA LEU A 345 8.44 -28.42 -34.41
C LEU A 345 7.53 -28.36 -33.17
N MET A 346 6.74 -27.31 -33.01
CA MET A 346 5.77 -27.24 -31.91
C MET A 346 4.74 -28.37 -31.98
N ARG A 347 4.27 -28.74 -33.18
CA ARG A 347 3.34 -29.87 -33.34
C ARG A 347 4.01 -31.19 -32.97
N GLU A 348 5.23 -31.43 -33.44
CA GLU A 348 6.00 -32.64 -33.10
C GLU A 348 6.26 -32.75 -31.58
N ILE A 349 6.55 -31.64 -30.90
CA ILE A 349 6.70 -31.61 -29.44
C ILE A 349 5.38 -31.92 -28.74
N GLN A 350 4.28 -31.33 -29.21
CA GLN A 350 2.95 -31.59 -28.64
C GLN A 350 2.53 -33.05 -28.80
N GLU A 351 2.80 -33.64 -29.97
CA GLU A 351 2.55 -35.06 -30.23
C GLU A 351 3.39 -35.95 -29.32
N ARG A 352 4.68 -35.65 -29.14
CA ARG A 352 5.55 -36.39 -28.21
C ARG A 352 5.05 -36.31 -26.77
N GLN A 353 4.70 -35.12 -26.29
CA GLN A 353 4.17 -34.92 -24.94
C GLN A 353 2.80 -35.60 -24.73
N ALA A 354 2.00 -35.72 -25.80
CA ALA A 354 0.75 -36.47 -25.73
C ALA A 354 1.02 -37.97 -25.57
N MET A 355 1.96 -38.52 -26.35
CA MET A 355 2.36 -39.93 -26.19
C MET A 355 2.95 -40.21 -24.79
N GLU A 356 3.83 -39.34 -24.28
CA GLU A 356 4.41 -39.49 -22.93
C GLU A 356 3.31 -39.54 -21.84
N ARG A 357 2.29 -38.68 -21.94
CA ARG A 357 1.14 -38.71 -21.02
C ARG A 357 0.31 -39.97 -21.16
N GLU A 358 0.09 -40.45 -22.38
CA GLU A 358 -0.62 -41.71 -22.61
C GLU A 358 0.14 -42.93 -22.05
N GLU A 359 1.48 -42.92 -22.12
CA GLU A 359 2.33 -43.94 -21.51
C GLU A 359 2.27 -43.90 -19.98
N GLU A 360 2.31 -42.70 -19.37
CA GLU A 360 2.13 -42.53 -17.92
C GLU A 360 0.75 -43.04 -17.46
N ASP A 361 -0.32 -42.66 -18.18
CA ASP A 361 -1.68 -43.14 -17.92
C ASP A 361 -1.80 -44.67 -18.02
N GLN A 362 -1.10 -45.28 -18.98
CA GLN A 362 -1.05 -46.74 -19.11
C GLN A 362 -0.34 -47.38 -17.90
N PHE A 363 0.80 -46.83 -17.49
CA PHE A 363 1.54 -47.31 -16.33
C PHE A 363 0.71 -47.21 -15.04
N GLU A 364 -0.03 -46.13 -14.83
CA GLU A 364 -0.93 -45.98 -13.68
C GLU A 364 -2.06 -47.02 -13.69
N ARG A 365 -2.65 -47.31 -14.85
CA ARG A 365 -3.68 -48.35 -14.99
C ARG A 365 -3.12 -49.73 -14.67
N GLU A 366 -1.94 -50.06 -15.16
CA GLU A 366 -1.27 -51.33 -14.87
C GLU A 366 -0.93 -51.46 -13.38
N ALA A 367 -0.40 -50.40 -12.77
CA ALA A 367 -0.12 -50.36 -11.33
C ALA A 367 -1.40 -50.54 -10.49
N ALA A 368 -2.51 -49.91 -10.89
CA ALA A 368 -3.80 -50.10 -10.23
C ALA A 368 -4.29 -51.56 -10.35
N ILE A 369 -4.19 -52.17 -11.53
CA ILE A 369 -4.53 -53.59 -11.73
C ILE A 369 -3.68 -54.49 -10.84
N GLU A 370 -2.37 -54.25 -10.76
CA GLU A 370 -1.49 -55.00 -9.87
C GLU A 370 -1.86 -54.81 -8.40
N PHE A 371 -2.17 -53.59 -7.98
CA PHE A 371 -2.61 -53.30 -6.62
C PHE A 371 -3.87 -54.09 -6.26
N PHE A 372 -4.89 -54.09 -7.12
CA PHE A 372 -6.11 -54.87 -6.90
C PHE A 372 -5.83 -56.38 -6.86
N ARG A 373 -4.92 -56.88 -7.72
CA ARG A 373 -4.50 -58.29 -7.66
C ARG A 373 -3.85 -58.63 -6.32
N ARG A 374 -2.98 -57.75 -5.80
CA ARG A 374 -2.34 -57.94 -4.48
C ARG A 374 -3.35 -57.90 -3.33
N GLN A 375 -4.30 -56.96 -3.35
CA GLN A 375 -5.37 -56.90 -2.34
C GLN A 375 -6.19 -58.19 -2.34
N LYS A 376 -6.63 -58.65 -3.51
CA LYS A 376 -7.40 -59.89 -3.64
C LYS A 376 -6.61 -61.12 -3.18
N ALA A 377 -5.30 -61.16 -3.42
CA ALA A 377 -4.44 -62.24 -2.91
C ALA A 377 -4.33 -62.23 -1.38
N LEU A 378 -4.27 -61.05 -0.76
CA LEU A 378 -4.29 -60.91 0.70
C LEU A 378 -5.65 -61.32 1.29
N GLU A 379 -6.76 -60.96 0.65
CA GLU A 379 -8.09 -61.41 1.03
C GLU A 379 -8.21 -62.93 0.98
N TRP A 380 -7.74 -63.55 -0.11
CA TRP A 380 -7.70 -65.01 -0.22
C TRP A 380 -6.89 -65.67 0.90
N GLN A 381 -5.73 -65.09 1.25
CA GLN A 381 -4.94 -65.60 2.38
C GLN A 381 -5.67 -65.44 3.72
N ARG A 382 -6.41 -64.34 3.92
CA ARG A 382 -7.22 -64.15 5.14
C ARG A 382 -8.34 -65.17 5.21
N GLU A 383 -9.08 -65.37 4.13
CA GLU A 383 -10.14 -66.39 4.06
C GLU A 383 -9.59 -67.79 4.35
N GLU A 384 -8.42 -68.13 3.81
CA GLU A 384 -7.80 -69.43 4.06
C GLU A 384 -7.34 -69.58 5.51
N ASN A 385 -6.75 -68.53 6.10
CA ASN A 385 -6.40 -68.53 7.52
C ASN A 385 -7.65 -68.65 8.41
N GLU A 386 -8.74 -67.97 8.08
CA GLU A 386 -10.03 -68.09 8.79
C GLU A 386 -10.59 -69.51 8.68
N ARG A 387 -10.56 -70.12 7.48
CA ARG A 387 -10.96 -71.52 7.30
C ARG A 387 -10.13 -72.47 8.15
N GLN A 388 -8.81 -72.28 8.19
CA GLN A 388 -7.93 -73.08 9.04
C GLN A 388 -8.28 -72.88 10.52
N TRP A 389 -8.50 -71.65 10.95
CA TRP A 389 -8.88 -71.34 12.33
C TRP A 389 -10.22 -71.99 12.73
N MET A 390 -11.23 -71.92 11.85
CA MET A 390 -12.51 -72.60 12.05
C MET A 390 -12.34 -74.12 12.17
N GLN A 391 -11.49 -74.74 11.34
CA GLN A 391 -11.19 -76.17 11.45
C GLN A 391 -10.53 -76.53 12.78
N TYR A 392 -9.61 -75.69 13.27
CA TYR A 392 -9.01 -75.87 14.60
C TYR A 392 -10.03 -75.72 15.72
N GLU A 393 -10.93 -74.74 15.63
CA GLU A 393 -11.99 -74.53 16.61
C GLU A 393 -12.97 -75.71 16.65
N GLU A 394 -13.44 -76.20 15.49
CA GLU A 394 -14.26 -77.41 15.40
C GLU A 394 -13.55 -78.63 15.99
N ALA A 395 -12.27 -78.83 15.67
CA ALA A 395 -11.49 -79.94 16.20
C ALA A 395 -11.33 -79.85 17.73
N SER A 396 -11.12 -78.64 18.25
CA SER A 396 -11.05 -78.39 19.70
C SER A 396 -12.39 -78.67 20.37
N GLN A 397 -13.51 -78.20 19.80
CA GLN A 397 -14.85 -78.47 20.31
C GLN A 397 -15.13 -79.98 20.34
N ARG A 398 -14.85 -80.71 19.24
CA ARG A 398 -14.99 -82.17 19.19
C ARG A 398 -14.14 -82.88 20.23
N TRP A 399 -12.92 -82.40 20.48
CA TRP A 399 -12.07 -82.95 21.52
C TRP A 399 -12.67 -82.74 22.91
N VAL A 400 -13.14 -81.53 23.22
CA VAL A 400 -13.81 -81.21 24.50
C VAL A 400 -15.06 -82.07 24.69
N GLU A 401 -15.90 -82.20 23.67
CA GLU A 401 -17.09 -83.08 23.71
C GLU A 401 -16.71 -84.54 24.00
N SER A 402 -15.66 -85.05 23.34
CA SER A 402 -15.17 -86.40 23.57
C SER A 402 -14.64 -86.60 25.00
N GLU A 403 -13.99 -85.59 25.57
CA GLU A 403 -13.43 -85.63 26.92
C GLU A 403 -14.53 -85.57 27.98
N LEU A 404 -15.54 -84.73 27.77
CA LEU A 404 -16.74 -84.68 28.61
C LEU A 404 -17.50 -86.01 28.58
N GLU A 405 -17.66 -86.61 27.41
CA GLU A 405 -18.30 -87.92 27.30
C GLU A 405 -17.48 -89.02 27.98
N ARG A 406 -16.13 -88.98 27.87
CA ARG A 406 -15.26 -89.89 28.61
C ARG A 406 -15.45 -89.76 30.12
N ILE A 407 -15.43 -88.53 30.65
CA ILE A 407 -15.67 -88.26 32.08
C ILE A 407 -17.04 -88.78 32.50
N ARG A 408 -18.08 -88.52 31.70
CA ARG A 408 -19.45 -89.00 31.97
C ARG A 408 -19.52 -90.52 32.05
N LEU A 409 -18.84 -91.22 31.16
CA LEU A 409 -18.75 -92.69 31.17
C LEU A 409 -17.98 -93.20 32.39
N GLU A 410 -16.88 -92.54 32.78
CA GLU A 410 -16.13 -92.87 34.00
C GLU A 410 -16.99 -92.67 35.27
N GLU A 411 -17.75 -91.58 35.36
CA GLU A 411 -18.69 -91.33 36.47
C GLU A 411 -19.79 -92.39 36.53
N LEU A 412 -20.38 -92.76 35.40
CA LEU A 412 -21.37 -93.84 35.33
C LEU A 412 -20.77 -95.18 35.79
N ALA A 413 -19.57 -95.52 35.33
CA ALA A 413 -18.87 -96.74 35.76
C ALA A 413 -18.56 -96.71 37.27
N ALA A 414 -18.15 -95.57 37.82
CA ALA A 414 -17.92 -95.40 39.26
C ALA A 414 -19.22 -95.55 40.07
N LEU A 415 -20.34 -95.01 39.58
CA LEU A 415 -21.67 -95.19 40.18
C LEU A 415 -22.13 -96.65 40.12
N GLU A 416 -21.92 -97.34 39.00
CA GLU A 416 -22.20 -98.77 38.86
C GLU A 416 -21.34 -99.62 39.81
N GLU A 417 -20.05 -99.32 39.93
CA GLU A 417 -19.18 -99.98 40.89
C GLU A 417 -19.61 -99.71 42.33
N ALA A 418 -19.96 -98.48 42.67
CA ALA A 418 -20.47 -98.11 43.99
C ALA A 418 -21.78 -98.87 44.29
N ARG A 419 -22.66 -98.98 43.30
CA ARG A 419 -23.89 -99.79 43.38
C ARG A 419 -23.56 -101.28 43.59
N ARG A 420 -22.65 -101.87 42.82
CA ARG A 420 -22.20 -103.26 43.00
C ARG A 420 -21.60 -103.49 44.38
N LYS A 421 -20.76 -102.57 44.87
CA LYS A 421 -20.18 -102.60 46.22
C LYS A 421 -21.28 -102.49 47.29
N ALA A 422 -22.30 -101.66 47.08
CA ALA A 422 -23.43 -101.52 47.99
C ALA A 422 -24.33 -102.78 48.01
N GLU A 423 -24.64 -103.35 46.85
CA GLU A 423 -25.36 -104.61 46.70
C GLU A 423 -24.58 -105.76 47.37
N ALA A 424 -23.26 -105.86 47.15
CA ALA A 424 -22.40 -106.84 47.82
C ALA A 424 -22.34 -106.64 49.34
N LYS A 425 -22.25 -105.40 49.84
CA LYS A 425 -22.36 -105.09 51.27
C LYS A 425 -23.72 -105.48 51.85
N ALA A 426 -24.80 -105.25 51.11
CA ALA A 426 -26.16 -105.64 51.50
C ALA A 426 -26.34 -107.17 51.54
N GLU A 427 -25.80 -107.89 50.56
CA GLU A 427 -25.75 -109.36 50.57
C GLU A 427 -24.90 -109.90 51.71
N TYR A 428 -23.73 -109.32 51.96
CA TYR A 428 -22.88 -109.68 53.10
C TYR A 428 -23.63 -109.46 54.43
N LYS A 429 -24.34 -108.33 54.58
CA LYS A 429 -25.21 -108.06 55.75
C LYS A 429 -26.34 -109.09 55.87
N LYS A 430 -26.99 -109.49 54.77
CA LYS A 430 -27.97 -110.61 54.76
C LYS A 430 -27.34 -111.94 55.19
N ARG A 431 -26.13 -112.28 54.71
CA ARG A 431 -25.38 -113.47 55.15
C ARG A 431 -25.01 -113.41 56.62
N LEU A 432 -24.58 -112.24 57.11
CA LEU A 432 -24.24 -112.04 58.51
C LEU A 432 -25.48 -112.15 59.41
N ALA A 433 -26.65 -111.66 58.97
CA ALA A 433 -27.92 -111.87 59.66
C ALA A 433 -28.30 -113.36 59.74
N ARG A 434 -28.07 -114.14 58.67
CA ARG A 434 -28.23 -115.61 58.69
C ARG A 434 -27.27 -116.28 59.68
N ARG A 435 -26.01 -115.82 59.79
CA ARG A 435 -25.01 -116.33 60.76
C ARG A 435 -25.24 -115.85 62.20
N GLY A 436 -25.77 -114.63 62.39
CA GLY A 436 -26.15 -114.04 63.68
C GLY A 436 -27.39 -114.69 64.27
N GLY A 437 -28.35 -115.09 63.43
CA GLY A 437 -29.45 -115.98 63.83
C GLY A 437 -28.97 -117.36 64.30
N LEU A 438 -27.77 -117.80 63.88
CA LEU A 438 -27.13 -119.04 64.32
C LEU A 438 -26.27 -118.91 65.58
N ARG A 439 -26.06 -117.70 66.13
CA ARG A 439 -25.34 -117.49 67.40
C ARG A 439 -26.23 -116.97 68.54
N GLN A 440 -27.51 -116.73 68.29
CA GLN A 440 -28.56 -116.64 69.33
C GLN A 440 -29.39 -117.94 69.48
N GLY A 441 -28.91 -119.05 68.90
CA GLY A 441 -29.48 -120.39 69.07
C GLY A 441 -28.51 -121.32 69.81
N GLY A 442 -28.08 -120.94 71.02
CA GLY A 442 -27.56 -121.94 71.95
C GLY A 442 -28.72 -122.81 72.43
N ARG A 443 -28.50 -124.13 72.54
CA ARG A 443 -29.33 -125.11 73.27
C ARG A 443 -30.64 -125.60 72.63
N SER A 444 -30.50 -126.62 71.81
CA SER A 444 -31.22 -127.91 71.91
C SER A 444 -30.46 -128.93 71.05
N GLY A 445 -29.97 -130.10 71.44
CA GLY A 445 -29.92 -130.87 72.67
C GLY A 445 -29.30 -132.24 72.32
N LYS A 446 -28.57 -132.83 73.26
CA LYS A 446 -28.17 -134.25 73.43
C LYS A 446 -27.04 -134.89 72.59
N ARG A 447 -26.15 -135.49 73.42
CA ARG A 447 -25.20 -136.62 73.26
C ARG A 447 -23.84 -136.33 72.65
#